data_AF-A0A9D6SFV9-F1
#
_entry.id   AF-A0A9D6SFV9-F1
#
_cell.length_a   1.000
_cell.length_b   1.000
_cell.length_c   1.000
_cell.angle_alpha   90.00
_cell.angle_beta   90.00
_cell.angle_gamma   90.00
#
_symmetry.space_group_name_H-M   'P 1'
#
loop_
_entity.id
_entity.type
_entity.pdbx_description
1 polymer ?
#
loop_
_entity_poly.entity_id
_entity_poly.type
_entity_poly.pdbx_seq_one_letter_code
_entity_poly.pdbx_strand_id
1 'polypeptide(L)' 'MSNLDRRDFVKAAAAMGLTAALSDFGWSMAKAAEEAGPMPMRTLGRTGLKVGILGLGGFHATLHEKEADSISLMHRA' A
#
# COMPACT_ATOMS: atom_id res chain seq x y z
N MET A 1 7.93 38.81 20.62
CA MET A 1 8.03 37.76 19.58
C MET A 1 9.20 36.88 19.96
N SER A 2 8.94 35.73 20.58
CA SER A 2 9.96 34.83 21.11
C SER A 2 10.88 34.31 20.00
N ASN A 3 12.19 34.43 20.22
CA ASN A 3 13.24 33.93 19.33
C ASN A 3 12.96 32.44 18.99
N LEU A 4 12.90 32.11 17.71
CA LEU A 4 12.92 30.73 17.24
C LEU A 4 14.26 30.13 17.66
N ASP A 5 14.23 29.27 18.67
CA ASP A 5 15.43 28.61 19.15
C ASP A 5 15.91 27.62 18.08
N ARG A 6 17.23 27.48 17.91
CA ARG A 6 17.82 26.66 16.81
C ARG A 6 17.26 25.23 16.81
N ARG A 7 16.93 24.72 18.00
CA ARG A 7 16.36 23.40 18.21
C ARG A 7 14.94 23.27 17.65
N ASP A 8 14.12 24.31 17.79
CA ASP A 8 12.74 24.28 17.32
C ASP A 8 12.67 24.41 15.80
N PHE A 9 13.61 25.17 15.21
CA PHE A 9 13.81 25.20 13.76
C PHE A 9 14.18 23.80 13.20
N VAL A 10 15.16 23.11 13.82
CA VAL A 10 15.56 21.76 13.37
C VAL A 10 14.42 20.76 13.50
N LYS A 11 13.63 20.83 14.59
CA LYS A 11 12.44 19.98 14.76
C LYS A 11 11.39 20.24 13.69
N ALA A 12 11.12 21.51 13.37
CA ALA A 12 10.16 21.87 12.33
C ALA A 12 10.64 21.40 10.95
N ALA A 13 11.91 21.61 10.62
CA ALA A 13 12.50 21.14 9.37
C ALA A 13 12.49 19.60 9.24
N ALA A 14 12.80 18.88 10.32
CA ALA A 14 12.75 17.42 10.36
C ALA A 14 11.31 16.89 10.21
N ALA A 15 10.35 17.51 10.90
CA ALA A 15 8.93 17.13 10.78
C ALA A 15 8.44 17.34 9.34
N MET A 16 8.73 18.48 8.73
CA MET A 16 8.37 18.76 7.34
C MET A 16 9.04 17.80 6.35
N GLY A 17 10.32 17.48 6.54
CA GLY A 17 11.05 16.53 5.71
C GLY A 17 10.49 15.11 5.80
N LEU A 18 10.11 14.67 7.01
CA LEU A 18 9.44 13.38 7.23
C LEU A 18 8.06 13.33 6.56
N THR A 19 7.26 14.39 6.67
CA THR A 19 5.95 14.43 6.01
C THR A 19 6.08 14.36 4.49
N ALA A 20 7.03 15.09 3.91
CA ALA A 20 7.29 15.05 2.46
C ALA A 20 7.74 13.66 1.99
N ALA A 21 8.64 13.00 2.73
CA ALA A 21 9.10 11.66 2.40
C ALA A 21 7.98 10.61 2.50
N LEU A 22 7.10 10.72 3.50
CA LEU A 22 5.95 9.82 3.64
C LEU A 22 4.88 10.05 2.56
N SER A 23 4.68 11.31 2.12
CA SER A 23 3.77 11.59 0.99
C SER A 23 4.31 11.04 -0.32
N ASP A 24 5.61 11.14 -0.57
CA ASP A 24 6.24 10.54 -1.76
C ASP A 24 6.17 9.01 -1.73
N PHE A 25 6.31 8.40 -0.55
CA PHE A 25 6.17 6.94 -0.40
C PHE A 25 4.75 6.46 -0.71
N GLY A 26 3.72 7.16 -0.20
CA GLY A 26 2.32 6.87 -0.52
C GLY A 26 2.00 7.06 -2.00
N TRP A 27 2.51 8.13 -2.60
CA TRP A 27 2.37 8.42 -4.04
C TRP A 27 3.08 7.38 -4.91
N SER A 28 4.29 6.96 -4.53
CA SER A 28 5.06 5.93 -5.25
C SER A 28 4.36 4.57 -5.23
N MET A 29 3.69 4.20 -4.14
CA MET A 29 2.91 2.95 -4.06
C MET A 29 1.66 3.01 -4.95
N ALA A 30 0.94 4.15 -4.93
CA ALA A 30 -0.20 4.38 -5.81
C ALA A 30 0.22 4.37 -7.29
N LYS A 31 1.34 5.00 -7.62
CA LYS A 31 1.90 5.02 -8.97
C LYS A 31 2.36 3.64 -9.41
N ALA A 32 2.98 2.84 -8.54
CA ALA A 32 3.35 1.46 -8.86
C ALA A 32 2.13 0.57 -9.13
N ALA A 33 1.00 0.81 -8.44
CA ALA A 33 -0.27 0.13 -8.73
C ALA A 33 -0.87 0.56 -10.08
N GLU A 34 -0.69 1.83 -10.47
CA GLU A 34 -1.09 2.34 -11.78
C GLU A 34 -0.18 1.79 -12.91
N GLU A 35 1.13 1.69 -12.68
CA GLU A 35 2.15 1.21 -13.62
C GLU A 35 2.07 -0.31 -13.87
N ALA A 36 1.58 -1.08 -12.89
CA ALA A 36 1.32 -2.51 -13.04
C ALA A 36 0.20 -2.82 -14.05
N GLY A 37 -0.61 -1.82 -14.42
CA GLY A 37 -1.75 -1.96 -15.32
C GLY A 37 -2.92 -2.76 -14.71
N PRO A 38 -4.05 -2.83 -15.41
CA PRO A 38 -5.21 -3.62 -14.96
C PRO A 38 -4.86 -5.12 -14.92
N MET A 39 -5.26 -5.79 -13.84
CA MET A 39 -5.07 -7.25 -13.69
C MET A 39 -5.58 -8.00 -14.92
N PRO A 40 -4.76 -8.85 -15.58
CA PRO A 40 -5.21 -9.57 -16.76
C PRO A 40 -6.40 -10.47 -16.45
N MET A 41 -7.43 -10.44 -17.30
CA MET A 41 -8.68 -11.17 -17.11
C MET A 41 -8.79 -12.36 -18.07
N ARG A 42 -9.37 -13.47 -17.62
CA ARG A 42 -9.65 -14.68 -18.42
C ARG A 42 -11.08 -15.18 -18.24
N THR A 43 -11.59 -15.93 -19.19
CA THR A 43 -12.91 -16.56 -19.08
C THR A 43 -12.84 -17.79 -18.16
N LEU A 44 -13.77 -17.90 -17.20
CA LEU A 44 -13.88 -19.03 -16.29
C LEU A 44 -14.59 -20.21 -16.97
N GLY A 45 -13.82 -21.10 -17.57
CA GLY A 45 -14.34 -22.32 -18.20
C GLY A 45 -15.45 -22.03 -19.21
N ARG A 46 -16.57 -22.76 -19.10
CA ARG A 46 -17.77 -22.58 -19.95
C ARG A 46 -18.76 -21.54 -19.43
N THR A 47 -18.53 -20.95 -18.26
CA THR A 47 -19.48 -20.02 -17.63
C THR A 47 -19.57 -18.67 -18.36
N GLY A 48 -18.53 -18.31 -19.12
CA GLY A 48 -18.44 -17.00 -19.78
C GLY A 48 -17.99 -15.85 -18.85
N LEU A 49 -17.93 -16.08 -17.53
CA LEU A 49 -17.53 -15.06 -16.56
C LEU A 49 -16.05 -14.69 -16.73
N LYS A 50 -15.74 -13.39 -16.72
CA LYS A 50 -14.37 -12.88 -16.72
C LYS A 50 -13.85 -12.82 -15.28
N VAL A 51 -12.77 -13.54 -14.99
CA VAL A 51 -12.09 -13.57 -13.69
C VAL A 51 -10.62 -13.17 -13.86
N GLY A 52 -9.96 -12.72 -12.80
CA GLY A 52 -8.52 -12.48 -12.82
C GLY A 52 -7.75 -13.74 -13.22
N ILE A 53 -6.64 -13.57 -13.94
CA ILE A 53 -5.75 -14.67 -14.31
C ILE A 53 -5.07 -15.28 -13.07
N LEU A 54 -4.87 -14.45 -12.04
CA LEU A 54 -4.30 -14.79 -10.74
C LEU A 54 -5.36 -14.54 -9.65
N GLY A 55 -5.36 -15.36 -8.61
CA GLY A 55 -6.19 -15.16 -7.43
C GLY A 55 -5.46 -15.60 -6.17
N LEU A 56 -5.75 -14.94 -5.05
CA LEU A 56 -5.24 -15.30 -3.73
C LEU A 56 -6.17 -16.32 -3.06
N GLY A 57 -5.64 -17.48 -2.69
CA GLY A 57 -6.38 -18.50 -1.95
C GLY A 57 -6.38 -18.23 -0.44
N GLY A 58 -7.50 -18.50 0.23
CA GLY A 58 -7.68 -18.17 1.65
C GLY A 58 -7.01 -19.11 2.65
N PHE A 59 -6.80 -20.39 2.31
CA PHE A 59 -6.46 -21.42 3.31
C PHE A 59 -5.19 -21.11 4.11
N HIS A 60 -4.10 -20.73 3.42
CA HIS A 60 -2.84 -20.38 4.11
C HIS A 60 -2.69 -18.88 4.35
N ALA A 61 -3.46 -18.03 3.64
CA ALA A 61 -3.39 -16.58 3.80
C ALA A 61 -3.92 -16.11 5.17
N THR A 62 -4.73 -16.93 5.86
CA THR A 62 -5.32 -16.63 7.18
C THR A 62 -4.58 -17.27 8.35
N LEU A 63 -3.45 -17.95 8.11
CA LEU A 63 -2.73 -18.72 9.15
C LEU A 63 -1.55 -17.97 9.77
N HIS A 64 -1.40 -16.67 9.51
CA HIS A 64 -0.34 -15.89 10.14
C HIS A 64 -0.58 -15.82 11.66
N GLU A 65 0.51 -15.88 12.44
CA GLU A 65 0.43 -15.79 13.91
C GLU A 65 -0.29 -14.53 14.38
N LYS A 66 -0.14 -13.43 13.62
CA LYS A 66 -0.83 -12.17 13.84
C LYS A 66 -1.95 -12.02 12.84
N GLU A 67 -3.17 -11.86 13.36
CA GLU A 67 -4.37 -11.60 12.55
C GLU A 67 -4.21 -10.37 11.65
N ALA A 68 -3.57 -9.31 12.15
CA ALA A 68 -3.31 -8.09 11.40
C ALA A 68 -2.55 -8.33 10.08
N ASP A 69 -1.66 -9.33 10.04
CA ASP A 69 -0.86 -9.64 8.85
C ASP A 69 -1.72 -10.34 7.79
N SER A 70 -2.62 -11.23 8.21
CA SER A 70 -3.62 -11.85 7.34
C SER A 70 -4.60 -10.83 6.77
N ILE A 71 -5.09 -9.90 7.60
CA ILE A 71 -5.95 -8.79 7.15
C ILE A 71 -5.21 -7.91 6.16
N SER A 72 -3.97 -7.54 6.48
CA SER A 72 -3.15 -6.69 5.62
C SER A 72 -2.81 -7.35 4.28
N LEU A 73 -2.67 -8.67 4.23
CA LEU A 73 -2.47 -9.41 2.99
C LEU A 73 -3.72 -9.35 2.10
N MET A 74 -4.91 -9.57 2.68
CA MET A 74 -6.17 -9.51 1.92
C MET A 74 -6.45 -8.12 1.34
N HIS A 75 -6.11 -7.05 2.07
CA HIS A 75 -6.27 -5.68 1.57
C HIS A 75 -5.32 -5.31 0.42
N ARG A 76 -4.21 -6.03 0.27
CA ARG A 76 -3.20 -5.79 -0.77
C ARG A 76 -3.38 -6.66 -2.02
N ALA A 77 -4.21 -7.69 -1.93
CA ALA A 77 -4.50 -8.62 -3.02
C ALA A 77 -5.52 -8.03 -4.00
#